data_AF-A0A831QI03-F1
#
_entry.id   AF-A0A831QI03-F1
#
_cell.length_a   1.000
_cell.length_b   1.000
_cell.length_c   1.000
_cell.angle_alpha   90.00
_cell.angle_beta   90.00
_cell.angle_gamma   90.00
#
_symmetry.space_group_name_H-M   'P 1'
#
loop_
_entity.id
_entity.type
_entity.pdbx_description
1 polymer ?
#
loop_
_entity_poly.entity_id
_entity_poly.type
_entity_poly.pdbx_seq_one_letter_code
_entity_poly.pdbx_strand_id
1 'polypeptide(L)'
;MLLREFARIVETSHRNYFPVEDERDGRFLGMIHLDDIRPYLFDQGLYDSVLVEEIMNRQVVSVSPEDELPDILRKFDETRSWSLPVVQNGRFLGLISKATLLDHYRKELMAQEAE
;
A
#
# COMPACT_ATOMS: atom_id res chain seq x y z
N MET A 1 9.41 14.77 -5.82
CA MET A 1 8.47 15.40 -4.86
C MET A 1 9.15 15.49 -3.50
N LEU A 2 9.13 16.68 -2.89
CA LEU A 2 9.68 16.91 -1.55
C LEU A 2 8.67 16.57 -0.45
N LEU A 3 9.15 16.33 0.77
CA LEU A 3 8.30 15.99 1.91
C LEU A 3 7.25 17.07 2.20
N ARG A 4 7.61 18.37 2.12
CA ARG A 4 6.63 19.47 2.27
C ARG A 4 5.47 19.44 1.27
N GLU A 5 5.73 18.96 0.05
CA GLU A 5 4.71 18.89 -1.02
C GLU A 5 3.78 17.72 -0.74
N PHE A 6 4.35 16.60 -0.33
CA PHE A 6 3.62 15.42 0.08
C PHE A 6 2.78 15.65 1.35
N ALA A 7 3.27 16.43 2.32
CA ALA A 7 2.52 16.78 3.52
C ALA A 7 1.16 17.43 3.20
N ARG A 8 1.08 18.27 2.15
CA ARG A 8 -0.18 18.87 1.69
C ARG A 8 -1.17 17.83 1.13
N ILE A 9 -0.65 16.78 0.48
CA ILE A 9 -1.46 15.65 0.01
C ILE A 9 -1.99 14.88 1.22
N VAL A 10 -1.15 14.66 2.23
CA VAL A 10 -1.53 13.98 3.47
C VAL A 10 -2.60 14.76 4.24
N GLU A 11 -2.48 16.09 4.35
CA GLU A 11 -3.45 16.96 5.04
C GLU A 11 -4.88 16.84 4.47
N THR A 12 -5.00 16.60 3.16
CA THR A 12 -6.29 16.50 2.48
C THR A 12 -6.75 15.06 2.26
N SER A 13 -5.89 14.08 2.52
CA SER A 13 -6.17 12.66 2.37
C SER A 13 -6.79 12.07 3.64
N HIS A 14 -7.77 11.20 3.47
CA HIS A 14 -8.32 10.37 4.55
C HIS A 14 -7.66 8.98 4.63
N ARG A 15 -6.62 8.73 3.83
CA ARG A 15 -5.94 7.42 3.75
C ARG A 15 -4.55 7.50 4.39
N ASN A 16 -4.13 6.38 4.99
CA ASN A 16 -2.82 6.25 5.64
C ASN A 16 -1.76 5.56 4.77
N TYR A 17 -2.13 5.09 3.58
CA TYR A 17 -1.24 4.39 2.65
C TYR A 17 -1.19 5.15 1.33
N PHE A 18 0.02 5.47 0.88
CA PHE A 18 0.26 6.23 -0.34
C PHE A 18 1.19 5.43 -1.26
N PRO A 19 0.73 5.02 -2.46
CA PRO A 19 1.60 4.43 -3.46
C PRO A 19 2.53 5.50 -4.03
N VAL A 20 3.77 5.11 -4.29
CA VAL A 20 4.73 5.93 -5.04
C VAL A 20 4.94 5.28 -6.39
N GLU A 21 4.71 6.05 -7.44
CA GLU A 21 4.84 5.63 -8.83
C GLU A 21 5.91 6.46 -9.53
N ASP A 22 6.59 5.85 -10.50
CA ASP A 22 7.52 6.54 -11.38
C ASP A 22 6.73 7.48 -12.30
N GLU A 23 7.09 8.75 -12.30
CA GLU A 23 6.39 9.77 -13.08
C GLU A 23 6.46 9.53 -14.60
N ARG A 24 7.48 8.81 -15.09
CA ARG A 24 7.72 8.63 -16.53
C ARG A 24 6.85 7.54 -17.13
N ASP A 25 6.72 6.43 -16.42
CA ASP A 25 6.10 5.22 -16.92
C ASP A 25 5.00 4.65 -16.01
N GLY A 26 4.68 5.34 -14.90
CA GLY A 26 3.66 4.95 -13.92
C GLY A 26 3.99 3.69 -13.15
N ARG A 27 5.23 3.19 -13.22
CA ARG A 27 5.62 1.96 -12.52
C ARG A 27 5.57 2.16 -11.01
N PHE A 28 5.01 1.20 -10.30
CA PHE A 28 4.99 1.16 -8.85
C PHE A 28 6.42 1.03 -8.29
N LEU A 29 6.82 1.97 -7.44
CA LEU A 29 8.16 2.04 -6.83
C LEU A 29 8.17 1.68 -5.36
N GLY A 30 7.03 1.80 -4.67
CA GLY A 30 6.94 1.53 -3.24
C GLY A 30 5.69 2.11 -2.60
N MET A 31 5.62 1.98 -1.27
CA MET A 31 4.55 2.57 -0.46
C MET A 31 5.13 3.48 0.61
N ILE A 32 4.31 4.44 1.03
CA ILE A 32 4.51 5.21 2.24
C ILE A 32 3.32 4.96 3.16
N HIS A 33 3.63 4.60 4.41
CA HIS A 33 2.66 4.65 5.50
C HIS A 33 2.75 5.98 6.23
N LEU A 34 1.60 6.56 6.60
CA LEU A 34 1.55 7.83 7.31
C LEU A 34 2.35 7.78 8.62
N ASP A 35 2.32 6.66 9.32
CA ASP A 35 3.05 6.53 10.60
C ASP A 35 4.56 6.61 10.41
N ASP A 36 5.08 6.15 9.26
CA ASP A 36 6.51 6.16 8.94
C ASP A 36 7.00 7.59 8.67
N ILE A 37 6.14 8.47 8.14
CA ILE A 37 6.53 9.86 7.85
C ILE A 37 6.35 10.81 9.02
N ARG A 38 5.54 10.46 10.03
CA ARG A 38 5.25 11.33 11.17
C ARG A 38 6.51 11.91 11.82
N PRO A 39 7.58 11.14 12.11
CA PRO A 39 8.79 11.69 12.69
C PRO A 39 9.44 12.80 11.85
N TYR A 40 9.38 12.66 10.52
CA TYR A 40 9.98 13.59 9.57
C TYR A 40 9.13 14.86 9.36
N LEU A 41 7.81 14.78 9.54
CA LEU A 41 6.90 15.93 9.39
C LEU A 41 7.11 17.00 10.45
N PHE A 42 7.63 16.63 11.63
CA PHE A 42 7.84 17.56 12.75
C PHE A 42 9.28 18.09 12.84
N ASP A 43 10.21 17.57 12.02
CA ASP A 43 11.57 18.07 11.92
C ASP A 43 11.68 19.12 10.80
N GLN A 44 11.86 20.38 11.16
CA GLN A 44 11.93 21.48 10.18
C GLN A 44 13.09 21.36 9.20
N GLY A 45 14.21 20.72 9.58
CA GLY A 45 15.34 20.53 8.66
C GLY A 45 15.04 19.47 7.61
N LEU A 46 14.40 18.38 8.00
CA LEU A 46 14.04 17.28 7.09
C LEU A 46 12.84 17.63 6.21
N TYR A 47 11.88 18.40 6.73
CA TYR A 47 10.66 18.77 6.02
C TYR A 47 10.90 19.45 4.66
N ASP A 48 11.91 20.33 4.59
CA ASP A 48 12.21 21.09 3.38
C ASP A 48 13.25 20.45 2.45
N SER A 49 13.94 19.39 2.91
CA SER A 49 15.08 18.80 2.21
C SER A 49 14.90 17.36 1.75
N VAL A 50 14.08 16.57 2.47
CA VAL A 50 13.91 15.14 2.19
C VAL A 50 12.99 14.90 0.99
N LEU A 51 13.39 13.99 0.12
CA LEU A 51 12.55 13.52 -0.99
C LEU A 51 11.68 12.34 -0.55
N VAL A 52 10.47 12.29 -1.09
CA VAL A 52 9.50 11.21 -0.84
C VAL A 52 10.07 9.83 -1.21
N GLU A 53 10.91 9.78 -2.25
CA GLU A 53 11.56 8.55 -2.69
C GLU A 53 12.61 8.01 -1.70
N GLU A 54 13.12 8.83 -0.77
CA GLU A 54 14.12 8.43 0.23
C GLU A 54 13.46 7.80 1.47
N ILE A 55 12.21 8.15 1.74
CA ILE A 55 11.44 7.67 2.89
C ILE A 55 10.47 6.54 2.54
N MET A 56 10.21 6.30 1.25
CA MET A 56 9.31 5.22 0.85
C MET A 56 9.90 3.84 1.13
N ASN A 57 9.03 2.91 1.52
CA ASN A 57 9.40 1.50 1.55
C ASN A 57 9.36 0.95 0.12
N ARG A 58 10.53 0.55 -0.39
CA ARG A 58 10.70 -0.12 -1.69
C ARG A 58 10.48 -1.63 -1.63
N GLN A 59 10.62 -2.24 -0.46
CA GLN A 59 10.51 -3.69 -0.25
C GLN A 59 9.12 -4.07 0.23
N VAL A 60 8.09 -3.55 -0.45
CA VAL A 60 6.71 -3.86 -0.11
C VAL A 60 6.30 -5.12 -0.85
N VAL A 61 5.94 -6.14 -0.09
CA VAL A 61 5.33 -7.35 -0.67
C VAL A 61 4.00 -6.96 -1.29
N SER A 62 3.83 -7.26 -2.57
CA SER A 62 2.59 -7.03 -3.30
C SER A 62 1.90 -8.34 -3.67
N VAL A 63 0.63 -8.23 -3.97
CA VAL A 63 -0.18 -9.29 -4.59
C VAL A 63 -0.58 -8.88 -5.99
N SER A 64 -0.91 -9.82 -6.87
CA SER A 64 -1.56 -9.52 -8.14
C SER A 64 -2.97 -10.12 -8.20
N PRO A 65 -3.85 -9.61 -9.06
CA PRO A 65 -5.17 -10.19 -9.29
C PRO A 65 -5.15 -11.65 -9.75
N GLU A 66 -4.03 -12.12 -10.26
CA GLU A 66 -3.79 -13.50 -10.72
C GLU A 66 -3.22 -14.41 -9.61
N ASP A 67 -2.87 -13.85 -8.44
CA ASP A 67 -2.40 -14.67 -7.32
C ASP A 67 -3.54 -15.53 -6.76
N GLU A 68 -3.23 -16.79 -6.48
CA GLU A 68 -4.16 -17.69 -5.80
C GLU A 68 -4.34 -17.28 -4.33
N LEU A 69 -5.56 -17.47 -3.81
CA LEU A 69 -5.92 -17.07 -2.45
C LEU A 69 -4.96 -17.61 -1.36
N PRO A 70 -4.53 -18.90 -1.37
CA PRO A 70 -3.58 -19.41 -0.39
C PRO A 70 -2.25 -18.65 -0.38
N ASP A 71 -1.75 -18.22 -1.54
CA ASP A 71 -0.52 -17.45 -1.64
C ASP A 71 -0.68 -16.03 -1.10
N ILE A 72 -1.82 -15.40 -1.37
CA ILE A 72 -2.17 -14.09 -0.80
C ILE A 72 -2.19 -14.18 0.74
N LEU A 73 -2.84 -15.21 1.30
CA LEU A 73 -2.91 -15.42 2.74
C LEU A 73 -1.53 -15.66 3.36
N ARG A 74 -0.69 -16.46 2.70
CA ARG A 74 0.71 -16.67 3.12
C ARG A 74 1.50 -15.37 3.13
N LYS A 75 1.40 -14.53 2.09
CA LYS A 75 2.03 -13.20 2.04
C LYS A 75 1.57 -12.29 3.19
N PHE A 76 0.28 -12.34 3.55
CA PHE A 76 -0.22 -11.63 4.74
C PHE A 76 0.41 -12.13 6.04
N ASP A 77 0.55 -13.45 6.20
CA ASP A 77 1.12 -14.04 7.41
C ASP A 77 2.63 -13.75 7.55
N GLU A 78 3.38 -13.87 6.45
CA GLU A 78 4.82 -13.61 6.40
C GLU A 78 5.15 -12.15 6.73
N THR A 79 4.37 -11.22 6.18
CA THR A 79 4.60 -9.78 6.36
C THR A 79 3.97 -9.21 7.62
N ARG A 80 3.03 -9.94 8.24
CA ARG A 80 2.17 -9.47 9.32
C ARG A 80 1.45 -8.15 8.98
N SER A 81 1.29 -7.84 7.70
CA SER A 81 0.65 -6.61 7.24
C SER A 81 -0.86 -6.73 7.32
N TRP A 82 -1.55 -5.62 7.59
CA TRP A 82 -3.02 -5.58 7.55
C TRP A 82 -3.57 -5.44 6.14
N SER A 83 -2.79 -4.78 5.27
CA SER A 83 -3.11 -4.53 3.88
C SER A 83 -1.89 -4.76 3.01
N LEU A 84 -2.11 -5.26 1.79
CA LEU A 84 -1.07 -5.41 0.77
C LEU A 84 -1.46 -4.60 -0.47
N PRO A 85 -0.50 -3.97 -1.17
CA PRO A 85 -0.75 -3.37 -2.47
C PRO A 85 -1.04 -4.45 -3.51
N VAL A 86 -2.05 -4.20 -4.32
CA VAL A 86 -2.36 -4.98 -5.52
C VAL A 86 -1.61 -4.32 -6.68
N VAL A 87 -0.73 -5.09 -7.33
CA VAL A 87 0.13 -4.64 -8.41
C VAL A 87 0.00 -5.60 -9.58
N GLN A 88 -0.24 -5.09 -10.78
CA GLN A 88 -0.35 -5.87 -12.01
C GLN A 88 0.45 -5.18 -13.11
N ASN A 89 1.25 -5.94 -13.86
CA ASN A 89 2.11 -5.39 -14.92
C ASN A 89 2.99 -4.21 -14.46
N GLY A 90 3.45 -4.26 -13.20
CA GLY A 90 4.26 -3.21 -12.58
C GLY A 90 3.49 -1.94 -12.21
N ARG A 91 2.15 -1.92 -12.28
CA ARG A 91 1.30 -0.77 -11.94
C ARG A 91 0.51 -1.04 -10.67
N PHE A 92 0.38 -0.04 -9.82
CA PHE A 92 -0.46 -0.12 -8.63
C PHE A 92 -1.94 -0.05 -9.04
N LEU A 93 -2.74 -1.01 -8.55
CA LEU A 93 -4.18 -1.07 -8.81
C LEU A 93 -5.00 -0.68 -7.59
N GLY A 94 -4.47 -0.88 -6.38
CA GLY A 94 -5.20 -0.61 -5.15
C GLY A 94 -4.61 -1.33 -3.95
N LEU A 95 -5.40 -1.41 -2.89
CA LEU A 95 -5.05 -2.11 -1.66
C LEU A 95 -6.09 -3.19 -1.40
N ILE A 96 -5.62 -4.34 -0.91
CA ILE A 96 -6.48 -5.37 -0.35
C ILE A 96 -6.17 -5.54 1.13
N SER A 97 -7.21 -5.64 1.95
CA SER A 97 -7.07 -5.92 3.38
C SER A 97 -7.36 -7.40 3.65
N LYS A 98 -6.64 -7.98 4.63
CA LYS A 98 -6.88 -9.37 5.05
C LYS A 98 -8.33 -9.58 5.53
N ALA A 99 -8.89 -8.58 6.22
CA ALA A 99 -10.26 -8.63 6.73
C ALA A 99 -11.30 -8.69 5.59
N THR A 100 -11.17 -7.81 4.59
CA THR A 100 -12.09 -7.78 3.43
C THR A 100 -11.97 -9.06 2.61
N LEU A 101 -10.75 -9.57 2.42
CA LEU A 101 -10.51 -10.81 1.69
C LEU A 101 -11.20 -12.01 2.36
N LEU A 102 -11.02 -12.17 3.68
CA LEU A 102 -11.63 -13.26 4.44
C LEU A 102 -13.16 -13.13 4.53
N ASP A 103 -13.69 -11.91 4.65
CA ASP A 103 -15.13 -11.67 4.64
C ASP A 103 -15.76 -12.07 3.29
N HIS A 104 -15.13 -11.67 2.18
CA HIS A 104 -15.61 -12.04 0.85
C HIS A 104 -15.52 -13.54 0.60
N TYR A 105 -14.41 -14.17 0.99
CA TYR A 105 -14.23 -15.62 0.85
C TYR A 105 -15.29 -16.41 1.61
N ARG A 106 -15.63 -15.99 2.84
CA ARG A 106 -16.70 -16.62 3.63
C ARG A 106 -18.06 -16.52 2.95
N LYS A 107 -18.39 -15.37 2.37
CA LYS A 107 -19.66 -15.17 1.65
C LYS A 107 -19.76 -16.06 0.42
N GLU A 108 -18.66 -16.23 -0.30
CA GLU A 108 -18.59 -17.09 -1.48
C GLU A 108 -18.84 -18.57 -1.12
N LEU A 109 -18.20 -19.06 -0.04
CA LEU A 109 -18.43 -20.42 0.45
C LEU A 109 -19.90 -20.67 0.83
N MET A 110 -20.52 -19.71 1.53
CA MET A 110 -21.94 -19.80 1.91
C MET A 110 -22.87 -19.82 0.70
N ALA A 111 -22.52 -19.13 -0.39
CA ALA A 111 -23.31 -19.13 -1.63
C ALA A 111 -23.22 -20.49 -2.35
N GLN A 112 -22.04 -21.11 -2.38
CA GLN A 112 -21.82 -22.41 -3.01
C GLN A 112 -22.50 -23.57 -2.27
N GLU A 113 -22.66 -23.48 -0.95
CA GLU A 113 -23.39 -24.49 -0.15
C GLU A 113 -24.92 -24.41 -0.29
N ALA A 114 -25.44 -23.30 -0.85
CA ALA A 114 -26.87 -23.05 -1.01
C ALA A 114 -27.42 -23.46 -2.40
N GLU A 115 -26.55 -23.84 -3.34
CA GLU A 115 -26.88 -24.47 -4.64
C GLU A 115 -26.82 -26.00 -4.58
#